data_AF-A0A917LAP5-F1
#
_entry.id   AF-A0A917LAP5-F1
#
_cell.length_a   1.000
_cell.length_b   1.000
_cell.length_c   1.000
_cell.angle_alpha   90.00
_cell.angle_beta   90.00
_cell.angle_gamma   90.00
#
_symmetry.space_group_name_H-M   'P 1'
#
loop_
_entity.id
_entity.type
_entity.pdbx_description
1 polymer ?
#
loop_
_entity_poly.entity_id
_entity_poly.type
_entity_poly.pdbx_seq_one_letter_code
_entity_poly.pdbx_strand_id
1 'polypeptide(L)'
;MVAPREPALRDVTRDLDRQWEAALTEVIAGGVAAGEFSCPDPAGTALRLTALLDGPAVQLTSYAGAVPRSRAQEWVDEALARELGLRREALTGQVR
;
A
#
# COMPACT_ATOMS: atom_id res chain seq x y z
N MET A 1 1.06 -15.85 -1.02
CA MET A 1 0.49 -16.02 -2.38
C MET A 1 0.79 -17.42 -2.90
N VAL A 2 -0.23 -18.17 -3.32
CA VAL A 2 -0.02 -19.37 -4.15
C VAL A 2 0.25 -18.88 -5.57
N ALA A 3 1.41 -19.22 -6.13
CA ALA A 3 1.73 -18.86 -7.50
C ALA A 3 0.75 -19.54 -8.48
N PRO A 4 0.33 -18.85 -9.57
CA PRO A 4 -0.42 -19.48 -10.64
C PRO A 4 0.25 -20.78 -11.10
N ARG A 5 -0.53 -21.84 -11.35
CA ARG A 5 0.04 -23.12 -11.80
C ARG A 5 0.52 -23.06 -13.26
N GLU A 6 -0.02 -22.14 -14.03
CA GLU A 6 0.37 -21.84 -15.41
C GLU A 6 1.64 -20.96 -15.43
N PRO A 7 2.76 -21.42 -16.02
CA PRO A 7 4.00 -20.65 -16.11
C PRO A 7 3.83 -19.25 -16.69
N ALA A 8 3.07 -19.09 -17.79
CA ALA A 8 2.88 -17.79 -18.42
C ALA A 8 2.16 -16.80 -17.49
N LEU A 9 1.19 -17.26 -16.70
CA LEU A 9 0.50 -16.43 -15.72
C LEU A 9 1.41 -16.03 -14.56
N ARG A 10 2.34 -16.90 -14.13
CA ARG A 10 3.31 -16.54 -13.09
C ARG A 10 4.22 -15.39 -13.51
N ASP A 11 4.69 -15.41 -14.75
CA ASP A 11 5.61 -14.38 -15.24
C ASP A 11 4.88 -13.04 -15.40
N VAL A 12 3.65 -13.05 -15.90
CA VAL A 12 2.81 -11.83 -15.96
C VAL A 12 2.49 -11.28 -14.57
N THR A 13 2.06 -12.11 -13.62
CA THR A 13 1.77 -11.64 -12.25
C THR A 13 3.02 -11.04 -11.60
N ARG A 14 4.18 -11.69 -11.76
CA ARG A 14 5.44 -11.17 -11.20
C ARG A 14 5.84 -9.84 -11.83
N ASP A 15 5.61 -9.67 -13.13
CA ASP A 15 5.92 -8.41 -13.80
C ASP A 15 5.00 -7.28 -13.34
N LEU A 16 3.71 -7.56 -13.20
CA LEU A 16 2.75 -6.61 -12.63
C LEU A 16 3.11 -6.22 -11.18
N ASP A 17 3.46 -7.20 -10.33
CA ASP A 17 3.87 -6.94 -8.94
C ASP A 17 5.08 -6.01 -8.90
N ARG A 18 6.08 -6.24 -9.77
CA ARG A 18 7.27 -5.39 -9.85
C ARG A 18 6.97 -3.98 -10.36
N GLN A 19 6.15 -3.85 -11.40
CA GLN A 19 5.78 -2.54 -11.93
C GLN A 19 4.99 -1.74 -10.89
N TRP A 20 4.08 -2.41 -10.17
CA TRP A 20 3.32 -1.80 -9.09
C TRP A 20 4.23 -1.32 -7.94
N GLU A 21 5.14 -2.17 -7.48
CA GLU A 21 6.10 -1.83 -6.43
C GLU A 21 7.02 -0.67 -6.86
N ALA A 22 7.50 -0.67 -8.10
CA ALA A 22 8.32 0.39 -8.66
C ALA A 22 7.57 1.72 -8.68
N ALA A 23 6.33 1.74 -9.18
CA ALA A 23 5.51 2.96 -9.24
C ALA A 23 5.26 3.55 -7.84
N LEU A 24 4.95 2.70 -6.85
CA LEU A 24 4.75 3.17 -5.48
C LEU A 24 6.04 3.71 -4.85
N THR A 25 7.16 3.03 -5.10
CA THR A 25 8.49 3.48 -4.66
C THR A 25 8.84 4.83 -5.25
N GLU A 26 8.57 5.06 -6.53
CA GLU A 26 8.82 6.33 -7.21
C GLU A 26 8.01 7.48 -6.60
N VAL A 27 6.73 7.26 -6.30
CA VAL A 27 5.88 8.25 -5.64
C VAL A 27 6.41 8.63 -4.26
N ILE A 28 6.80 7.63 -3.45
CA ILE A 28 7.33 7.87 -2.11
C ILE A 28 8.67 8.59 -2.19
N ALA A 29 9.58 8.15 -3.08
CA ALA A 29 10.87 8.80 -3.29
C ALA A 29 10.71 10.24 -3.78
N GLY A 30 9.74 10.51 -4.65
CA GLY A 30 9.39 11.86 -5.09
C GLY A 30 8.96 12.77 -3.94
N GLY A 31 8.08 12.28 -3.06
CA GLY A 31 7.66 13.03 -1.87
C GLY A 31 8.79 13.24 -0.85
N VAL A 32 9.70 12.27 -0.69
CA VAL A 32 10.92 12.46 0.12
C VAL A 32 11.83 13.53 -0.48
N ALA A 33 12.05 13.50 -1.81
CA ALA A 33 12.87 14.49 -2.50
C ALA A 33 12.26 15.91 -2.42
N ALA A 34 10.93 16.01 -2.40
CA ALA A 34 10.20 17.26 -2.20
C ALA A 34 10.18 17.75 -0.73
N GLY A 35 10.63 16.92 0.22
CA GLY A 35 10.56 17.21 1.65
C GLY A 35 9.15 17.07 2.25
N GLU A 36 8.24 16.43 1.53
CA GLU A 36 6.86 16.16 1.96
C GLU A 36 6.79 14.94 2.89
N PHE A 37 7.66 13.95 2.68
CA PHE A 37 7.74 12.72 3.47
C PHE A 37 9.07 12.57 4.19
N SER A 38 9.03 11.98 5.38
CA SER A 38 10.20 11.50 6.11
C SER A 38 10.22 9.98 6.09
N CYS A 39 10.78 9.42 5.01
CA CYS A 39 10.87 7.99 4.77
C CYS A 39 12.31 7.61 4.40
N PRO A 40 13.04 6.87 5.26
CA PRO A 40 14.44 6.50 5.02
C PRO A 40 14.60 5.35 4.01
N ASP A 41 13.53 4.59 3.73
CA ASP A 41 13.53 3.43 2.85
C ASP A 41 12.23 3.38 2.01
N PRO A 42 12.16 4.15 0.91
CA PRO A 42 10.98 4.22 0.05
C PRO A 42 10.50 2.86 -0.47
N ALA A 43 11.44 1.99 -0.86
CA ALA A 43 11.13 0.67 -1.40
C ALA A 43 10.56 -0.27 -0.32
N GLY A 44 11.22 -0.33 0.85
CA GLY A 44 10.70 -1.13 1.96
C GLY A 44 9.36 -0.60 2.48
N THR A 45 9.15 0.72 2.50
CA THR A 45 7.84 1.31 2.82
C THR A 45 6.78 0.93 1.80
N ALA A 46 7.06 0.98 0.49
CA ALA A 46 6.14 0.55 -0.56
C ALA A 46 5.71 -0.93 -0.37
N LEU A 47 6.68 -1.80 -0.09
CA LEU A 47 6.43 -3.22 0.17
C LEU A 47 5.54 -3.43 1.41
N ARG A 48 5.85 -2.76 2.53
CA ARG A 48 5.09 -2.88 3.79
C ARG A 48 3.65 -2.38 3.63
N LEU A 49 3.45 -1.26 2.93
CA LEU A 49 2.12 -0.71 2.67
C LEU A 49 1.30 -1.64 1.77
N THR A 50 1.91 -2.21 0.72
CA THR A 50 1.22 -3.15 -0.17
C THR A 50 0.83 -4.43 0.56
N ALA A 51 1.75 -5.00 1.35
CA ALA A 51 1.47 -6.17 2.19
C ALA A 51 0.35 -5.89 3.22
N LEU A 52 0.29 -4.68 3.77
CA LEU A 52 -0.81 -4.28 4.64
C LEU A 52 -2.13 -4.24 3.88
N LEU A 53 -2.17 -3.70 2.66
CA LEU A 53 -3.40 -3.55 1.86
C LEU A 53 -4.02 -4.90 1.45
N ASP A 54 -3.20 -5.93 1.21
CA ASP A 54 -3.66 -7.26 0.81
C ASP A 54 -4.59 -7.90 1.86
N GLY A 55 -4.29 -7.71 3.15
CA GLY A 55 -5.09 -8.27 4.25
C GLY A 55 -6.54 -7.74 4.26
N PRO A 56 -6.76 -6.42 4.39
CA PRO A 56 -8.08 -5.81 4.29
C PRO A 56 -8.77 -6.08 2.95
N ALA A 57 -8.04 -6.13 1.84
CA ALA A 57 -8.64 -6.47 0.54
C ALA A 57 -9.26 -7.87 0.55
N VAL A 58 -8.59 -8.87 1.12
CA VAL A 58 -9.16 -10.21 1.30
C VAL A 58 -10.35 -10.18 2.25
N GLN A 59 -10.27 -9.45 3.38
CA GLN A 59 -11.37 -9.35 4.34
C GLN A 59 -12.64 -8.77 3.71
N LEU A 60 -12.50 -7.68 2.95
CA LEU A 60 -13.63 -6.97 2.33
C LEU A 60 -14.27 -7.75 1.17
N THR A 61 -13.50 -8.57 0.47
CA THR A 61 -13.97 -9.29 -0.73
C THR A 61 -14.45 -10.71 -0.45
N SER A 62 -13.85 -11.38 0.52
CA SER A 62 -14.06 -12.81 0.76
C SER A 62 -14.96 -13.11 1.97
N TYR A 63 -15.10 -12.17 2.90
CA TYR A 63 -15.85 -12.39 4.14
C TYR A 63 -16.90 -11.29 4.36
N ALA A 64 -18.17 -11.62 4.11
CA ALA A 64 -19.27 -10.70 4.38
C ALA A 64 -19.30 -10.32 5.87
N GLY A 65 -19.11 -9.04 6.18
CA GLY A 65 -19.29 -8.47 7.53
C GLY A 65 -18.11 -8.59 8.49
N ALA A 66 -16.94 -9.08 8.07
CA ALA A 66 -15.80 -9.26 8.98
C ALA A 66 -15.13 -7.93 9.41
N VAL A 67 -14.87 -7.02 8.47
CA VAL A 67 -14.24 -5.73 8.73
C VAL A 67 -14.98 -4.62 7.96
N PRO A 68 -15.49 -3.59 8.64
CA PRO A 68 -16.04 -2.42 7.97
C PRO A 68 -14.99 -1.70 7.12
N ARG A 69 -15.37 -1.21 5.94
CA ARG A 69 -14.46 -0.45 5.05
C ARG A 69 -13.80 0.74 5.75
N SER A 70 -14.54 1.46 6.62
CA SER A 70 -14.01 2.58 7.39
C SER A 70 -12.85 2.16 8.30
N ARG A 71 -12.98 1.02 8.97
CA ARG A 71 -11.92 0.48 9.84
C ARG A 71 -10.71 0.01 9.04
N ALA A 72 -10.91 -0.59 7.87
CA ALA A 72 -9.81 -0.92 6.97
C ALA A 72 -9.04 0.34 6.52
N GLN A 73 -9.77 1.41 6.18
CA GLN A 73 -9.18 2.69 5.80
C GLN A 73 -8.42 3.33 6.97
N GLU A 74 -8.97 3.27 8.19
CA GLU A 74 -8.28 3.75 9.39
C GLU A 74 -6.92 3.08 9.58
N TRP A 75 -6.83 1.75 9.43
CA TRP A 75 -5.56 1.02 9.54
C TRP A 75 -4.55 1.42 8.49
N VAL A 76 -4.99 1.60 7.24
CA VAL A 76 -4.13 2.04 6.13
C VAL A 76 -3.61 3.44 6.40
N ASP A 77 -4.47 4.37 6.80
CA ASP A 77 -4.07 5.74 7.14
C ASP A 77 -3.08 5.76 8.32
N GLU A 78 -3.21 4.83 9.29
CA GLU A 78 -2.31 4.78 10.46
C GLU A 78 -0.92 4.33 10.06
N ALA A 79 -0.85 3.29 9.22
CA ALA A 79 0.41 2.81 8.69
C ALA A 79 1.06 3.84 7.77
N LEU A 80 0.28 4.46 6.88
CA LEU A 80 0.76 5.48 5.94
C LEU A 80 1.36 6.68 6.69
N ALA A 81 0.68 7.17 7.73
CA ALA A 81 1.18 8.26 8.56
C ALA A 81 2.52 7.92 9.22
N ARG A 82 2.64 6.71 9.78
CA ARG A 82 3.86 6.26 10.45
C ARG A 82 5.03 6.05 9.49
N GLU A 83 4.77 5.41 8.36
CA GLU A 83 5.78 5.05 7.36
C GLU A 83 6.33 6.26 6.60
N LEU A 84 5.50 7.29 6.38
CA LEU A 84 5.89 8.51 5.67
C LEU A 84 6.24 9.68 6.59
N GLY A 85 6.17 9.48 7.92
CA GLY A 85 6.42 10.53 8.90
C GLY A 85 5.40 11.68 8.84
N LEU A 86 4.16 11.38 8.43
CA LEU A 86 3.08 12.34 8.32
C LEU A 86 2.26 12.42 9.60
N ARG A 87 1.63 13.58 9.80
CA ARG A 87 0.56 13.73 10.80
C ARG A 87 -0.74 13.20 10.20
N ARG A 88 -1.56 12.52 11.01
CA ARG A 88 -2.81 11.89 10.53
C ARG A 88 -3.79 12.89 9.92
N GLU A 89 -3.79 14.12 10.43
CA GLU A 89 -4.63 15.21 9.93
C GLU A 89 -4.29 15.59 8.47
N ALA A 90 -3.04 15.37 8.04
CA ALA A 90 -2.61 15.61 6.66
C ALA A 90 -3.24 14.60 5.68
N LEU A 91 -3.55 13.38 6.14
CA LEU A 91 -4.18 12.34 5.32
C LEU A 91 -5.69 12.53 5.18
N THR A 92 -6.33 13.11 6.20
CA THR A 92 -7.78 13.39 6.20
C THR A 92 -8.16 14.69 5.49
N GLY A 93 -7.16 15.44 4.98
CA GLY A 93 -7.31 16.81 4.47
C GLY A 93 -7.80 16.97 3.03
N GLN A 94 -8.01 15.89 2.27
CA GLN A 94 -8.50 15.97 0.88
C GLN A 94 -9.84 15.26 0.69
N VAL A 95 -10.88 15.78 1.35
CA VAL A 95 -12.27 15.65 0.85
C VAL A 95 -12.89 17.03 0.95
N ARG A 96 -12.74 17.83 -0.11
CA ARG A 96 -13.59 18.99 -0.36
C ARG A 96 -13.90 19.09 -1.84
#